data_AF-A0A9Q1C8B5-F1
#
_entry.id   AF-A0A9Q1C8B5-F1
#
_cell.length_a   1.000
_cell.length_b   1.000
_cell.length_c   1.000
_cell.angle_alpha   90.00
_cell.angle_beta   90.00
_cell.angle_gamma   90.00
#
_symmetry.space_group_name_H-M   'P 1'
#
loop_
_entity.id
_entity.type
_entity.pdbx_description
1 polymer ?
#
loop_
_entity_poly.entity_id
_entity_poly.type
_entity_poly.pdbx_seq_one_letter_code
_entity_poly.pdbx_strand_id
1 'polypeptide(L)'
;MRLCNSPPALYGGLHCTGSNNMSSECYVTRCEGDGGWSEWSQWTDCSHSCEGGLEWRKRTCNNPPPNPPYGEDCRGFSNESRPCNSHICPGWCMTTVYTLPFFFELYELSIHREIRDKI
;
A
#
# COMPACT_ATOMS: atom_id res chain seq x y z
N MET A 1 -14.94 8.50 31.56
CA MET A 1 -13.92 8.79 32.60
C MET A 1 -14.62 9.31 33.84
N ARG A 2 -14.39 8.71 35.01
CA ARG A 2 -14.98 9.16 36.29
C ARG A 2 -13.96 10.00 37.06
N LEU A 3 -14.40 11.14 37.60
CA LEU A 3 -13.60 12.02 38.42
C LEU A 3 -13.99 11.84 39.89
N CYS A 4 -13.01 11.62 40.75
CA CYS A 4 -13.20 11.40 42.19
C CYS A 4 -13.20 12.76 42.92
N ASN A 5 -14.27 13.55 42.74
CA ASN A 5 -14.37 14.90 43.29
C ASN A 5 -15.66 15.18 44.09
N SER A 6 -16.47 14.15 44.32
CA SER A 6 -17.78 14.26 45.00
C SER A 6 -17.99 13.11 45.99
N PRO A 7 -17.72 13.27 47.29
CA PRO A 7 -17.15 14.44 47.97
C PRO A 7 -15.62 14.56 47.79
N PRO A 8 -15.04 15.77 47.83
CA PRO A 8 -13.59 15.95 47.79
C PRO A 8 -12.93 15.31 49.02
N ALA A 9 -11.71 14.77 48.85
CA ALA A 9 -10.97 14.02 49.88
C ALA A 9 -10.48 14.85 51.10
N LEU A 10 -11.06 16.05 51.33
CA LEU A 10 -10.76 16.86 52.51
C LEU A 10 -11.23 16.12 53.77
N TYR A 11 -10.35 16.10 54.79
CA TYR A 11 -10.50 15.43 56.10
C TYR A 11 -10.27 13.90 56.14
N GLY A 12 -9.43 13.34 55.27
CA GLY A 12 -9.00 11.94 55.39
C GLY A 12 -10.02 10.92 54.87
N GLY A 13 -10.86 11.33 53.92
CA GLY A 13 -11.79 10.44 53.23
C GLY A 13 -11.06 9.35 52.44
N LEU A 14 -11.66 8.14 52.43
CA LEU A 14 -11.13 6.95 51.76
C LEU A 14 -10.85 7.21 50.26
N HIS A 15 -9.72 6.70 49.77
CA HIS A 15 -9.36 6.77 48.35
C HIS A 15 -10.41 6.05 47.50
N CYS A 16 -10.80 6.64 46.36
CA CYS A 16 -11.70 5.99 45.42
C CYS A 16 -11.10 4.65 44.95
N THR A 17 -11.83 3.56 45.19
CA THR A 17 -11.43 2.22 44.73
C THR A 17 -12.03 1.96 43.34
N GLY A 18 -11.23 1.39 42.43
CA GLY A 18 -11.68 1.01 41.08
C GLY A 18 -11.12 1.89 39.96
N SER A 19 -11.31 1.46 38.70
CA SER A 19 -10.80 2.16 37.53
C SER A 19 -11.59 3.44 37.23
N ASN A 20 -10.89 4.55 37.02
CA ASN A 20 -11.47 5.80 36.50
C ASN A 20 -11.77 5.74 35.00
N ASN A 21 -11.24 4.73 34.32
CA ASN A 21 -11.45 4.48 32.91
C ASN A 21 -12.46 3.35 32.72
N MET A 22 -13.45 3.61 31.88
CA MET A 22 -14.47 2.64 31.48
C MET A 22 -14.46 2.62 29.95
N SER A 23 -13.85 1.57 29.40
CA SER A 23 -13.91 1.27 27.98
C SER A 23 -15.11 0.37 27.73
N SER A 24 -16.04 0.85 26.92
CA SER A 24 -17.07 0.02 26.30
C SER A 24 -16.71 -0.16 24.83
N GLU A 25 -16.99 -1.33 24.27
CA GLU A 25 -16.92 -1.51 22.82
C GLU A 25 -17.94 -0.59 22.15
N CYS A 26 -17.48 0.22 21.19
CA CYS A 26 -18.37 0.87 20.25
C CYS A 26 -18.50 -0.04 19.03
N TYR A 27 -19.71 -0.53 18.77
CA TYR A 27 -19.97 -1.25 17.53
C TYR A 27 -20.05 -0.22 16.40
N VAL A 28 -19.07 -0.26 15.51
CA VAL A 28 -19.13 0.46 14.23
C VAL A 28 -20.05 -0.34 13.32
N THR A 29 -21.36 -0.10 13.43
CA THR A 29 -22.32 -0.60 12.45
C THR A 29 -22.15 0.24 11.18
N ARG A 30 -21.91 -0.39 10.04
CA ARG A 30 -21.98 0.30 8.74
C ARG A 30 -23.34 0.99 8.64
N CYS A 31 -23.37 2.24 8.18
CA CYS A 31 -24.63 2.92 7.93
C CYS A 31 -25.42 2.09 6.92
N GLU A 32 -26.66 1.74 7.25
CA GLU A 32 -27.56 1.04 6.31
C GLU A 32 -27.73 1.91 5.07
N GLY A 33 -27.06 1.55 3.97
CA GLY A 33 -27.09 2.30 2.71
C GLY A 33 -25.72 2.55 2.07
N ASP A 34 -24.60 2.38 2.78
CA ASP A 34 -23.28 2.53 2.18
C ASP A 34 -23.02 1.48 1.08
N GLY A 35 -22.44 1.93 -0.02
CA GLY A 35 -22.03 1.07 -1.12
C GLY A 35 -20.95 0.06 -0.71
N GLY A 36 -21.11 -1.17 -1.16
CA GLY A 36 -20.14 -2.24 -1.00
C GLY A 36 -19.52 -2.69 -2.32
N TRP A 37 -18.24 -3.01 -2.27
CA TRP A 37 -17.51 -3.54 -3.42
C TRP A 37 -18.00 -4.95 -3.77
N SER A 38 -18.18 -5.21 -5.07
CA SER A 38 -18.24 -6.56 -5.62
C SER A 38 -16.94 -7.31 -5.36
N GLU A 39 -16.97 -8.62 -5.59
CA GLU A 39 -15.73 -9.36 -5.78
C GLU A 39 -14.92 -8.76 -6.93
N TRP A 40 -13.60 -8.88 -6.82
CA TRP A 40 -12.69 -8.51 -7.89
C TRP A 40 -12.88 -9.44 -9.08
N SER A 41 -12.80 -8.88 -10.29
CA SER A 41 -12.63 -9.67 -11.50
C SER A 41 -11.34 -10.49 -11.43
N GLN A 42 -11.25 -11.50 -12.30
CA GLN A 42 -9.97 -12.11 -12.59
C GLN A 42 -8.99 -11.06 -13.14
N TRP A 43 -7.70 -11.30 -12.93
CA TRP A 43 -6.65 -10.53 -13.58
C TRP A 43 -6.73 -10.73 -15.09
N THR A 44 -6.50 -9.67 -15.85
CA THR A 44 -6.29 -9.77 -17.29
C THR A 44 -5.01 -10.54 -17.58
N ASP A 45 -4.85 -10.98 -18.83
CA ASP A 45 -3.55 -11.44 -19.30
C ASP A 45 -2.50 -10.33 -19.13
N CYS A 46 -1.26 -10.75 -18.87
CA CYS A 46 -0.14 -9.85 -18.76
C CYS A 46 0.13 -9.18 -20.11
N SER A 47 0.38 -7.88 -20.11
CA SER A 47 0.63 -7.11 -21.33
C SER A 47 1.87 -7.57 -22.11
N HIS A 48 2.84 -8.18 -21.44
CA HIS A 48 4.03 -8.76 -22.04
C HIS A 48 4.22 -10.19 -21.55
N SER A 49 4.67 -11.09 -22.44
CA SER A 49 4.98 -12.46 -22.07
C SER A 49 6.31 -12.59 -21.29
N CYS A 50 7.21 -11.62 -21.41
CA CYS A 50 8.52 -11.55 -20.76
C CYS A 50 8.98 -10.08 -20.71
N GLU A 51 10.12 -9.80 -20.05
CA GLU A 51 10.71 -8.46 -19.81
C GLU A 51 9.91 -7.52 -18.91
N GLY A 52 8.88 -8.05 -18.26
CA GLY A 52 7.99 -7.27 -17.42
C GLY A 52 6.80 -6.72 -18.22
N GLY A 53 5.61 -6.95 -17.68
CA GLY A 53 4.38 -6.36 -18.13
C GLY A 53 3.50 -5.95 -16.96
N LEU A 54 2.29 -5.54 -17.28
CA LEU A 54 1.25 -5.22 -16.31
C LEU A 54 0.03 -6.08 -16.59
N GLU A 55 -0.66 -6.45 -15.52
CA GLU A 55 -1.99 -7.02 -15.56
C GLU A 55 -2.92 -6.18 -14.68
N TRP A 56 -4.20 -6.20 -15.00
CA TRP A 56 -5.21 -5.37 -14.35
C TRP A 56 -6.37 -6.22 -13.86
N ARG A 57 -7.05 -5.73 -12.82
CA ARG A 57 -8.36 -6.25 -12.41
C ARG A 57 -9.29 -5.11 -12.04
N LYS A 58 -10.59 -5.39 -12.01
CA LYS A 58 -11.64 -4.41 -11.73
C LYS A 58 -12.66 -4.95 -10.75
N ARG A 59 -13.35 -4.05 -10.06
CA ARG A 59 -14.51 -4.33 -9.20
C ARG A 59 -15.54 -3.20 -9.33
N THR A 60 -16.77 -3.46 -8.94
CA THR A 60 -17.88 -2.50 -9.03
C THR A 60 -18.48 -2.20 -7.67
N CYS A 61 -18.94 -0.97 -7.45
CA CYS A 61 -19.64 -0.61 -6.22
C CYS A 61 -21.13 -0.95 -6.34
N ASN A 62 -21.48 -2.22 -6.16
CA ASN A 62 -22.85 -2.70 -6.34
C ASN A 62 -23.25 -3.85 -5.40
N ASN A 63 -22.45 -4.12 -4.36
CA ASN A 63 -22.69 -5.22 -3.44
C ASN A 63 -22.53 -4.80 -1.96
N PRO A 64 -23.50 -4.05 -1.39
CA PRO A 64 -24.72 -3.54 -2.02
C PRO A 64 -24.48 -2.24 -2.83
N PRO A 65 -25.39 -1.83 -3.72
CA PRO A 65 -25.31 -0.51 -4.35
C PRO A 65 -25.52 0.59 -3.29
N PRO A 66 -24.89 1.78 -3.45
CA PRO A 66 -25.15 2.93 -2.58
C PRO A 66 -26.64 3.32 -2.60
N ASN A 67 -27.17 3.73 -1.46
CA ASN A 67 -28.55 4.20 -1.32
C ASN A 67 -28.61 5.74 -1.20
N PRO A 68 -28.53 6.50 -2.31
CA PRO A 68 -28.59 7.96 -2.26
C PRO A 68 -29.94 8.46 -1.73
N PRO A 69 -29.97 9.58 -0.98
CA PRO A 69 -28.86 10.48 -0.66
C PRO A 69 -28.06 10.12 0.60
N TYR A 70 -28.44 9.06 1.32
CA TYR A 70 -27.91 8.75 2.65
C TYR A 70 -26.71 7.79 2.63
N GLY A 71 -26.60 6.98 1.58
CA GLY A 71 -25.54 6.01 1.37
C GLY A 71 -24.36 6.58 0.62
N GLU A 72 -23.16 6.40 1.17
CA GLU A 72 -21.92 6.83 0.53
C GLU A 72 -21.47 5.84 -0.55
N ASP A 73 -20.75 6.35 -1.56
CA ASP A 73 -20.11 5.50 -2.57
C ASP A 73 -18.92 4.73 -1.98
N CYS A 74 -18.53 3.65 -2.65
CA CYS A 74 -17.44 2.80 -2.19
C CYS A 74 -16.11 3.57 -2.14
N ARG A 75 -15.44 3.51 -0.98
CA ARG A 75 -14.12 4.11 -0.83
C ARG A 75 -13.04 3.25 -1.50
N GLY A 76 -12.13 3.91 -2.23
CA GLY A 76 -10.97 3.31 -2.88
C GLY A 76 -11.12 3.19 -4.40
N PHE A 77 -10.15 2.55 -5.06
CA PHE A 77 -10.14 2.41 -6.51
C PHE A 77 -10.98 1.21 -6.98
N SER A 78 -11.65 1.39 -8.12
CA SER A 78 -12.37 0.33 -8.83
C SER A 78 -11.46 -0.49 -9.76
N ASN A 79 -10.24 -0.02 -10.00
CA ASN A 79 -9.23 -0.68 -10.80
C ASN A 79 -7.95 -0.91 -9.98
N GLU A 80 -7.23 -1.96 -10.32
CA GLU A 80 -5.94 -2.28 -9.73
C GLU A 80 -5.02 -2.84 -10.82
N SER A 81 -3.73 -2.52 -10.74
CA SER A 81 -2.69 -3.06 -11.61
C SER A 81 -1.55 -3.66 -10.80
N ARG A 82 -0.88 -4.66 -11.37
CA ARG A 82 0.35 -5.21 -10.79
C ARG A 82 1.34 -5.65 -11.86
N PRO A 83 2.65 -5.66 -11.56
CA PRO A 83 3.66 -6.19 -12.47
C PRO A 83 3.52 -7.71 -12.63
N CYS A 84 3.82 -8.20 -13.83
CA CYS A 84 3.81 -9.61 -14.20
C CYS A 84 4.95 -9.91 -15.18
N ASN A 85 5.29 -11.19 -15.37
CA ASN A 85 6.24 -11.68 -16.37
C ASN A 85 7.61 -10.98 -16.42
N SER A 86 8.26 -10.74 -15.28
CA SER A 86 9.59 -10.09 -15.20
C SER A 86 10.78 -10.96 -15.64
N HIS A 87 10.54 -12.09 -16.28
CA HIS A 87 11.60 -12.99 -16.76
C HIS A 87 12.10 -12.54 -18.13
N ILE A 88 13.36 -12.82 -18.46
CA ILE A 88 13.95 -12.46 -19.76
C ILE A 88 13.36 -13.33 -20.87
N CYS A 89 13.10 -12.75 -22.04
CA CYS A 89 12.61 -13.51 -23.19
C CYS A 89 13.69 -14.48 -23.73
N PRO A 90 13.31 -15.73 -24.09
CA PRO A 90 14.22 -16.65 -24.75
C PRO A 90 14.59 -16.10 -26.14
N GLY A 91 15.88 -15.92 -26.38
CA GLY A 91 16.42 -15.29 -27.60
C GLY A 91 17.24 -14.04 -27.31
N TRP A 92 17.08 -13.46 -26.12
CA TRP A 92 18.00 -12.46 -25.61
C TRP A 92 19.14 -13.19 -24.92
N CYS A 93 20.00 -13.81 -25.73
CA CYS A 93 21.32 -14.19 -25.27
C CYS A 93 22.07 -12.88 -25.00
N MET A 94 21.95 -12.38 -23.78
CA MET A 94 23.00 -11.55 -23.21
C MET A 94 24.20 -12.48 -23.12
N THR A 95 24.94 -12.65 -24.23
CA THR A 95 26.29 -13.18 -24.19
C THR A 95 27.02 -12.25 -23.25
N THR A 96 27.08 -12.67 -22.00
CA THR A 96 27.96 -12.24 -20.94
C THR A 96 28.99 -11.22 -21.45
N VAL A 97 28.84 -9.97 -21.01
CA VAL A 97 29.89 -8.95 -20.97
C VAL A 97 31.10 -9.36 -20.10
N TYR A 98 31.35 -10.68 -19.95
CA TYR A 98 32.39 -11.30 -19.14
C TYR A 98 33.36 -12.19 -19.95
N THR A 99 33.36 -12.12 -21.29
CA THR A 99 34.40 -12.79 -22.11
C THR A 99 34.99 -11.92 -23.22
N LEU A 100 35.26 -10.64 -22.94
CA LEU A 100 36.29 -9.90 -23.68
C LEU A 100 37.21 -9.18 -22.69
N PRO A 101 38.47 -9.60 -22.53
CA PRO A 101 39.45 -8.92 -21.69
C PRO A 101 39.95 -7.60 -22.33
N PHE A 102 39.09 -6.89 -23.07
CA PHE A 102 39.49 -5.71 -23.87
C PHE A 102 38.63 -4.46 -23.65
N PHE A 103 37.49 -4.53 -22.98
CA PHE A 103 36.62 -3.35 -22.79
C PHE A 103 36.80 -2.63 -21.44
N PHE A 104 37.52 -3.22 -20.48
CA PHE A 104 37.78 -2.61 -19.18
C PHE A 104 38.92 -1.57 -19.17
N GLU A 105 39.79 -1.52 -20.20
CA GLU A 105 40.90 -0.53 -20.21
C GLU A 105 40.50 0.90 -20.61
N LEU A 106 39.35 1.11 -21.25
CA LEU A 106 38.96 2.45 -21.72
C LEU A 106 37.96 3.17 -20.80
N TYR A 107 37.36 2.49 -19.82
CA TYR A 107 36.44 3.13 -18.87
C TYR A 107 37.15 3.70 -17.63
N GLU A 108 38.30 3.17 -17.21
CA GLU A 108 39.09 3.80 -16.15
C GLU A 108 39.91 5.02 -16.64
N LEU A 109 40.24 5.11 -17.93
CA LEU A 109 40.94 6.28 -18.49
C LEU A 109 40.02 7.49 -18.73
N SER A 110 38.70 7.32 -18.73
CA SER A 110 37.74 8.42 -18.85
C SER A 110 37.37 9.03 -17.49
N ILE A 111 37.46 8.30 -16.38
CA ILE A 111 37.20 8.85 -15.03
C ILE A 111 38.42 9.61 -14.47
N HIS A 112 39.65 9.28 -14.90
CA HIS A 112 40.85 9.98 -14.42
C HIS A 112 41.19 11.29 -15.17
N ARG A 113 40.53 11.59 -16.30
CA ARG A 113 40.79 12.83 -17.06
C ARG A 113 39.93 14.03 -16.64
N GLU A 114 38.91 13.86 -15.81
CA GLU A 114 38.13 15.00 -15.29
C GLU A 114 38.61 15.56 -13.93
N ILE A 115 39.58 14.94 -13.26
CA ILE A 115 40.05 15.41 -11.94
C ILE A 115 41.32 16.29 -12.02
N ARG A 116 42.02 16.36 -13.17
CA ARG A 116 43.28 17.14 -13.29
C ARG A 116 43.16 18.52 -13.94
N ASP A 117 41.97 18.93 -14.39
CA ASP A 117 41.75 20.26 -15.00
C ASP A 117 40.91 21.21 -14.10
N LYS A 118 40.79 20.92 -12.79
CA LYS A 118 40.15 21.80 -11.79
C LYS A 118 40.90 21.92 -10.45
N ILE A 119 42.23 21.97 -10.48
CA ILE A 119 43.08 22.59 -9.43
C ILE A 119 44.19 23.37 -10.11
#